data_AF-A0AAD6YM71-F1
#
_entry.id   AF-A0AAD6YM71-F1
#
_cell.length_a   1.000
_cell.length_b   1.000
_cell.length_c   1.000
_cell.angle_alpha   90.00
_cell.angle_beta   90.00
_cell.angle_gamma   90.00
#
_symmetry.space_group_name_H-M   'P 1'
#
loop_
_entity.id
_entity.type
_entity.pdbx_description
1 polymer ?
#
loop_
_entity_poly.entity_id
_entity_poly.type
_entity_poly.pdbx_seq_one_letter_code
_entity_poly.pdbx_strand_id
1 'polypeptide(L)'
;MAIMDAAGWEQIEDLIVQNLGRYELAQDRNEVEQLRRTILRLMAALAEIHPNRVERERYDAKTKEFEEASDAQKENILLDIGRGLGMVFVSPGAATATLAEPEGWEQIEDLLRQNLRRYEQAQDRNEVEQLRRTIFRLMAALAEIHPDRVKRERYNARTKEFEEASDAQKENVLLDIGKGLGMIVVSPFLLTGGVLYGVGLFLRGLGNAFTGGALGRFVARK
;
A
#
# COMPACT_ATOMS: atom_id res chain seq x y z
N MET A 1 -0.38 24.34 25.95
CA MET A 1 -0.34 22.92 25.58
C MET A 1 -1.14 22.80 24.29
N ALA A 2 -0.43 22.85 23.15
CA ALA A 2 -1.08 22.98 21.85
C ALA A 2 -1.78 21.66 21.50
N ILE A 3 -3.06 21.76 21.16
CA ILE A 3 -3.82 20.69 20.54
C ILE A 3 -3.19 20.46 19.17
N MET A 4 -2.24 19.53 19.08
CA MET A 4 -1.88 18.97 17.77
C MET A 4 -3.15 18.30 17.25
N ASP A 5 -3.61 18.79 16.11
CA ASP A 5 -4.81 18.31 15.45
C ASP A 5 -4.68 16.84 15.06
N ALA A 6 -5.80 16.21 14.71
CA ALA A 6 -5.85 14.83 14.23
C ALA A 6 -5.00 14.58 12.96
N ALA A 7 -4.42 15.62 12.35
CA ALA A 7 -3.50 15.52 11.20
C ALA A 7 -2.03 15.33 11.62
N GLY A 8 -1.68 15.58 12.89
CA GLY A 8 -0.30 15.55 13.36
C GLY A 8 0.36 14.17 13.33
N TRP A 9 -0.38 13.09 13.62
CA TRP A 9 0.20 11.75 13.64
C TRP A 9 0.44 11.18 12.23
N GLU A 10 -0.45 11.44 11.26
CA GLU A 10 -0.26 11.03 9.86
C GLU A 10 1.02 11.65 9.26
N GLN A 11 1.26 12.94 9.55
CA GLN A 11 2.49 13.61 9.13
C GLN A 11 3.75 12.96 9.73
N ILE A 12 3.67 12.47 10.97
CA ILE A 12 4.80 11.78 11.60
C ILE A 12 5.01 10.40 10.96
N GLU A 13 3.95 9.64 10.65
CA GLU A 13 4.08 8.38 9.90
C GLU A 13 4.73 8.60 8.54
N ASP A 14 4.31 9.62 7.79
CA ASP A 14 4.92 9.98 6.50
C ASP A 14 6.39 10.36 6.65
N LEU A 15 6.76 11.10 7.70
CA LEU A 15 8.16 11.42 7.99
C LEU A 15 8.97 10.17 8.34
N ILE A 16 8.40 9.21 9.07
CA ILE A 16 9.07 7.94 9.36
C ILE A 16 9.31 7.17 8.07
N VAL A 17 8.29 7.06 7.21
CA VAL A 17 8.38 6.42 5.89
C VAL A 17 9.49 7.06 5.04
N GLN A 18 9.51 8.39 4.94
CA GLN A 18 10.56 9.11 4.20
C GLN A 18 11.96 8.87 4.77
N ASN A 19 12.13 8.90 6.10
CA ASN A 19 13.44 8.70 6.72
C ASN A 19 13.90 7.24 6.63
N LEU A 20 12.98 6.27 6.66
CA LEU A 20 13.29 4.86 6.43
C LEU A 20 13.72 4.58 4.99
N GLY A 21 13.07 5.22 4.00
CA GLY A 21 13.55 5.16 2.60
C GLY A 21 14.94 5.77 2.43
N ARG A 22 15.24 6.88 3.12
CA ARG A 22 16.60 7.44 3.14
C ARG A 22 17.60 6.54 3.86
N TYR A 23 17.17 5.88 4.94
CA TYR A 23 18.01 4.98 5.73
C TYR A 23 18.47 3.80 4.88
N GLU A 24 17.59 3.27 4.05
CA GLU A 24 17.89 2.18 3.11
C GLU A 24 18.95 2.58 2.06
N LEU A 25 18.95 3.84 1.61
CA LEU A 25 19.88 4.32 0.58
C LEU A 25 21.19 4.89 1.15
N ALA A 26 21.27 5.10 2.46
CA ALA A 26 22.41 5.73 3.10
C ALA A 26 23.64 4.81 3.12
N GLN A 27 24.74 5.26 2.52
CA GLN A 27 26.04 4.56 2.53
C GLN A 27 26.98 5.10 3.61
N ASP A 28 26.79 6.34 4.06
CA ASP A 28 27.59 6.97 5.09
C ASP A 28 27.13 6.57 6.50
N ARG A 29 28.07 6.11 7.33
CA ARG A 29 27.77 5.63 8.68
C ARG A 29 27.19 6.72 9.59
N ASN A 30 27.60 7.99 9.42
CA ASN A 30 27.05 9.08 10.23
C ASN A 30 25.63 9.43 9.81
N GLU A 31 25.34 9.41 8.50
CA GLU A 31 23.98 9.59 7.98
C GLU A 31 23.05 8.47 8.47
N VAL A 32 23.48 7.20 8.42
CA VAL A 32 22.72 6.05 8.95
C VAL A 32 22.34 6.27 10.43
N GLU A 33 23.31 6.68 11.27
CA GLU A 33 23.07 6.89 12.70
C GLU A 33 22.21 8.15 12.97
N GLN A 34 22.28 9.16 12.11
CA GLN A 34 21.39 10.33 12.19
C GLN A 34 19.95 9.97 11.83
N LEU A 35 19.75 9.21 10.75
CA LEU A 35 18.43 8.74 10.32
C LEU A 35 17.81 7.82 11.37
N ARG A 36 18.60 6.90 11.92
CA ARG A 36 18.20 6.02 13.02
C ARG A 36 17.63 6.80 14.21
N ARG A 37 18.38 7.79 14.72
CA ARG A 37 17.94 8.64 15.83
C ARG A 37 16.69 9.47 15.49
N THR A 38 16.57 9.88 14.24
CA THR A 38 15.41 10.64 13.77
C THR A 38 14.16 9.76 13.75
N ILE A 39 14.26 8.56 13.18
CA ILE A 39 13.16 7.58 13.15
C ILE A 39 12.68 7.25 14.56
N LEU A 40 13.60 7.00 15.50
CA LEU A 40 13.22 6.73 16.90
C LEU A 40 12.46 7.87 17.56
N ARG A 41 12.92 9.12 17.37
CA ARG A 41 12.22 10.29 17.93
C ARG A 41 10.81 10.43 17.36
N LEU A 42 10.64 10.17 16.07
CA LEU A 42 9.34 10.20 15.41
C LEU A 42 8.43 9.06 15.92
N MET A 43 8.98 7.86 16.12
CA MET A 43 8.22 6.74 16.70
C MET A 43 7.78 7.00 18.14
N ALA A 44 8.66 7.56 18.97
CA ALA A 44 8.31 7.97 20.33
C ALA A 44 7.19 9.03 20.32
N ALA A 45 7.27 10.01 19.40
CA ALA A 45 6.21 10.98 19.23
C ALA A 45 4.88 10.33 18.79
N LEU A 46 4.90 9.37 17.85
CA LEU A 46 3.70 8.59 17.49
C LEU A 46 3.12 7.82 18.67
N ALA A 47 3.97 7.20 19.49
CA ALA A 47 3.54 6.48 20.68
C ALA A 47 2.78 7.38 21.67
N GLU A 48 3.06 8.69 21.68
CA GLU A 48 2.35 9.65 22.51
C GLU A 48 1.02 10.10 21.89
N ILE A 49 1.03 10.45 20.60
CA ILE A 49 -0.07 11.20 19.97
C ILE A 49 -1.02 10.36 19.12
N HIS A 50 -0.68 9.11 18.79
CA HIS A 50 -1.49 8.31 17.87
C HIS A 50 -2.89 8.02 18.45
N PRO A 51 -3.98 8.23 17.69
CA PRO A 51 -5.35 8.14 18.23
C PRO A 51 -5.73 6.71 18.65
N ASN A 52 -5.19 5.70 17.97
CA ASN A 52 -5.37 4.30 18.34
C ASN A 52 -4.41 3.90 19.47
N ARG A 53 -4.96 3.44 20.60
CA ARG A 53 -4.20 2.95 21.75
C ARG A 53 -3.31 1.75 21.43
N VAL A 54 -3.80 0.81 20.61
CA VAL A 54 -3.04 -0.40 20.24
C VAL A 54 -1.79 -0.02 19.46
N GLU A 55 -1.91 0.89 18.51
CA GLU A 55 -0.76 1.39 17.75
C GLU A 55 0.20 2.20 18.63
N ARG A 56 -0.30 2.98 19.61
CA ARG A 56 0.59 3.63 20.59
C ARG A 56 1.43 2.63 21.37
N GLU A 57 0.80 1.59 21.90
CA GLU A 57 1.50 0.52 22.63
C GLU A 57 2.49 -0.22 21.72
N ARG A 58 2.14 -0.42 20.45
CA ARG A 58 3.04 -1.00 19.44
C ARG A 58 4.25 -0.11 19.15
N TYR A 59 4.06 1.20 18.93
CA TYR A 59 5.16 2.13 18.67
C TYR A 59 6.08 2.27 19.89
N ASP A 60 5.52 2.32 21.11
CA ASP A 60 6.30 2.31 22.35
C ASP A 60 7.12 1.03 22.50
N ALA A 61 6.49 -0.14 22.30
CA ALA A 61 7.17 -1.43 22.38
C ALA A 61 8.30 -1.55 21.35
N LYS A 62 8.05 -1.13 20.11
CA LYS A 62 9.06 -1.15 19.03
C LYS A 62 10.21 -0.17 19.28
N THR A 63 9.93 0.98 19.90
CA THR A 63 10.96 1.95 20.30
C THR A 63 11.87 1.34 21.37
N LYS A 64 11.31 0.69 22.39
CA LYS A 64 12.07 0.00 23.44
C LYS A 64 12.88 -1.18 22.90
N GLU A 65 12.24 -2.02 22.08
CA GLU A 65 12.90 -3.14 21.39
C GLU A 65 14.11 -2.64 20.59
N PHE A 66 13.96 -1.51 19.91
CA PHE A 66 15.03 -0.89 19.16
C PHE A 66 16.18 -0.39 20.04
N GLU A 67 15.88 0.28 21.15
CA GLU A 67 16.90 0.80 22.08
C GLU A 67 17.74 -0.31 22.71
N GLU A 68 17.12 -1.44 23.05
CA GLU A 68 17.76 -2.59 23.67
C GLU A 68 18.47 -3.52 22.67
N ALA A 69 18.14 -3.42 21.38
CA ALA A 69 18.67 -4.28 20.34
C ALA A 69 20.16 -4.03 20.02
N SER A 70 20.86 -5.10 19.64
CA SER A 70 22.18 -4.99 19.02
C SER A 70 22.12 -4.28 17.67
N ASP A 71 23.25 -3.77 17.18
CA ASP A 71 23.28 -3.05 15.91
C ASP A 71 22.78 -3.89 14.72
N ALA A 72 23.04 -5.20 14.73
CA ALA A 72 22.55 -6.13 13.71
C ALA A 72 21.02 -6.35 13.81
N GLN A 73 20.44 -6.30 15.01
CA GLN A 73 19.00 -6.49 15.22
C GLN A 73 18.21 -5.24 14.87
N LYS A 74 18.77 -4.06 15.13
CA LYS A 74 18.14 -2.77 14.86
C LYS A 74 17.75 -2.58 13.40
N GLU A 75 18.53 -3.11 12.45
CA GLU A 75 18.16 -3.08 11.03
C GLU A 75 16.86 -3.86 10.78
N ASN A 76 16.76 -5.09 11.30
CA ASN A 76 15.54 -5.89 11.18
C ASN A 76 14.33 -5.22 11.83
N ILE A 77 14.52 -4.50 12.93
CA ILE A 77 13.44 -3.76 13.60
C ILE A 77 12.97 -2.58 12.74
N LEU A 78 13.87 -1.82 12.10
CA LEU A 78 13.49 -0.74 11.17
C LEU A 78 12.74 -1.25 9.96
N LEU A 79 13.15 -2.41 9.43
CA LEU A 79 12.45 -3.09 8.34
C LEU A 79 11.05 -3.53 8.78
N ASP A 80 10.91 -4.07 9.98
CA ASP A 80 9.61 -4.47 10.53
C ASP A 80 8.68 -3.27 10.78
N ILE A 81 9.21 -2.17 11.32
CA ILE A 81 8.48 -0.91 11.49
C ILE A 81 7.95 -0.42 10.14
N GLY A 82 8.82 -0.35 9.13
CA GLY A 82 8.39 0.15 7.84
C GLY A 82 7.42 -0.79 7.11
N ARG A 83 7.55 -2.12 7.23
CA ARG A 83 6.52 -3.06 6.75
C ARG A 83 5.18 -2.82 7.46
N GLY A 84 5.22 -2.56 8.77
CA GLY A 84 4.06 -2.18 9.56
C GLY A 84 3.37 -0.91 9.08
N LEU A 85 4.16 0.04 8.53
CA LEU A 85 3.70 1.27 7.91
C LEU A 85 3.36 1.12 6.41
N GLY A 86 3.42 -0.10 5.86
CA GLY A 86 3.13 -0.41 4.45
C GLY A 86 4.25 -0.06 3.48
N MET A 87 5.50 0.03 3.92
CA MET A 87 6.67 0.08 3.03
C MET A 87 7.12 -1.32 2.64
N VAL A 88 7.52 -1.45 1.38
CA VAL A 88 8.24 -2.61 0.86
C VAL A 88 9.70 -2.20 0.79
N PHE A 89 10.52 -2.77 1.66
CA PHE A 89 11.98 -2.58 1.60
C PHE A 89 12.60 -3.59 0.65
N VAL A 90 13.56 -3.13 -0.15
CA VAL A 90 14.44 -3.94 -0.98
C VAL A 90 15.82 -3.87 -0.35
N SER A 91 16.06 -4.72 0.65
CA SER A 91 17.28 -4.71 1.47
C SER A 91 18.55 -4.44 0.62
N PRO A 92 19.44 -3.50 0.99
CA PRO A 92 20.59 -3.12 0.15
C PRO A 92 21.62 -4.23 -0.06
N GLY A 93 21.69 -5.20 0.87
CA GLY A 93 22.48 -6.43 0.72
C GLY A 93 21.78 -7.51 -0.12
N ALA A 94 20.49 -7.35 -0.34
CA ALA A 94 19.66 -8.18 -1.21
C ALA A 94 19.50 -7.54 -2.59
N ALA A 95 19.68 -6.23 -2.78
CA ALA A 95 19.51 -5.58 -4.08
C ALA A 95 20.48 -6.09 -5.18
N THR A 96 21.64 -6.66 -4.83
CA THR A 96 22.52 -7.34 -5.79
C THR A 96 22.21 -8.82 -5.99
N ALA A 97 21.40 -9.44 -5.14
CA ALA A 97 20.97 -10.83 -5.27
C ALA A 97 19.51 -10.96 -5.80
N THR A 98 18.58 -10.18 -5.26
CA THR A 98 17.12 -10.35 -5.42
C THR A 98 16.50 -9.50 -6.52
N LEU A 99 17.20 -8.50 -7.09
CA LEU A 99 16.76 -7.87 -8.36
C LEU A 99 16.98 -8.80 -9.58
N ALA A 100 17.63 -9.95 -9.38
CA ALA A 100 17.79 -11.02 -10.36
C ALA A 100 17.07 -12.33 -9.97
N GLU A 101 16.44 -12.40 -8.79
CA GLU A 101 15.72 -13.61 -8.37
C GLU A 101 14.24 -13.53 -8.77
N PRO A 102 13.67 -14.59 -9.37
CA PRO A 102 12.29 -14.62 -9.85
C PRO A 102 11.20 -14.48 -8.77
N GLU A 103 11.55 -14.32 -7.48
CA GLU A 103 10.62 -14.42 -6.34
C GLU A 103 10.13 -13.08 -5.77
N GLY A 104 10.78 -11.95 -6.07
CA GLY A 104 10.48 -10.67 -5.41
C GLY A 104 9.08 -10.11 -5.70
N TRP A 105 8.59 -10.25 -6.94
CA TRP A 105 7.25 -9.79 -7.33
C TRP A 105 6.14 -10.72 -6.81
N GLU A 106 6.42 -12.01 -6.64
CA GLU A 106 5.47 -12.99 -6.09
C GLU A 106 5.13 -12.63 -4.64
N GLN A 107 6.14 -12.26 -3.84
CA GLN A 107 5.94 -11.80 -2.47
C GLN A 107 5.07 -10.53 -2.40
N ILE A 108 5.24 -9.58 -3.32
CA ILE A 108 4.40 -8.37 -3.37
C ILE A 108 2.97 -8.73 -3.80
N GLU A 109 2.78 -9.64 -4.75
CA GLU A 109 1.45 -10.11 -5.15
C GLU A 109 0.73 -10.83 -3.99
N ASP A 110 1.46 -11.62 -3.20
CA ASP A 110 0.93 -12.27 -2.00
C ASP A 110 0.54 -11.27 -0.90
N LEU A 111 1.39 -10.26 -0.66
CA LEU A 111 1.07 -9.18 0.26
C LEU A 111 -0.16 -8.39 -0.21
N LEU A 112 -0.29 -8.15 -1.51
CA LEU A 112 -1.46 -7.49 -2.09
C LEU A 112 -2.72 -8.33 -1.87
N ARG A 113 -2.67 -9.64 -2.09
CA ARG A 113 -3.78 -10.57 -1.82
C ARG A 113 -4.17 -10.56 -0.34
N GLN A 114 -3.21 -10.59 0.57
CA GLN A 114 -3.47 -10.56 2.02
C GLN A 114 -4.14 -9.25 2.44
N ASN A 115 -3.64 -8.11 1.98
CA ASN A 115 -4.22 -6.80 2.31
C ASN A 115 -5.62 -6.62 1.71
N LEU A 116 -5.90 -7.15 0.51
CA LEU A 116 -7.25 -7.15 -0.06
C LEU A 116 -8.25 -7.98 0.77
N ARG A 117 -7.81 -9.12 1.35
CA ARG A 117 -8.67 -9.90 2.28
C ARG A 117 -8.93 -9.16 3.58
N ARG A 118 -7.90 -8.52 4.14
CA ARG A 118 -8.06 -7.67 5.34
C ARG A 118 -8.99 -6.50 5.06
N TYR A 119 -8.88 -5.90 3.88
CA TYR A 119 -9.72 -4.79 3.45
C TYR A 119 -11.20 -5.17 3.42
N GLU A 120 -11.52 -6.34 2.89
CA GLU A 120 -12.88 -6.89 2.89
C GLU A 120 -13.43 -7.13 4.30
N GLN A 121 -12.57 -7.50 5.25
CA GLN A 121 -12.94 -7.83 6.63
C GLN A 121 -12.93 -6.61 7.58
N ALA A 122 -12.31 -5.50 7.16
CA ALA A 122 -12.14 -4.33 7.99
C ALA A 122 -13.49 -3.66 8.28
N GLN A 123 -13.76 -3.41 9.56
CA GLN A 123 -14.96 -2.73 10.04
C GLN A 123 -14.66 -1.30 10.51
N ASP A 124 -13.41 -1.02 10.87
CA ASP A 124 -12.96 0.28 11.33
C ASP A 124 -12.56 1.16 10.14
N ARG A 125 -13.04 2.41 10.13
CA ARG A 125 -12.80 3.35 9.03
C ARG A 125 -11.32 3.71 8.87
N ASN A 126 -10.56 3.78 9.96
CA ASN A 126 -9.13 4.09 9.89
C ASN A 126 -8.34 2.89 9.35
N GLU A 127 -8.70 1.68 9.78
CA GLU A 127 -8.11 0.45 9.22
C GLU A 127 -8.38 0.34 7.71
N VAL A 128 -9.60 0.63 7.26
CA VAL A 128 -9.96 0.62 5.83
C VAL A 128 -9.07 1.58 5.03
N GLU A 129 -8.87 2.80 5.51
CA GLU A 129 -8.06 3.80 4.79
C GLU A 129 -6.56 3.44 4.82
N GLN A 130 -6.04 2.88 5.91
CA GLN A 130 -4.68 2.36 5.98
C GLN A 130 -4.44 1.21 5.00
N LEU A 131 -5.37 0.24 4.95
CA LEU A 131 -5.30 -0.89 4.02
C LEU A 131 -5.39 -0.42 2.57
N ARG A 132 -6.25 0.56 2.29
CA ARG A 132 -6.38 1.19 0.98
C ARG A 132 -5.07 1.83 0.51
N ARG A 133 -4.42 2.63 1.36
CA ARG A 133 -3.10 3.23 1.08
C ARG A 133 -2.02 2.16 0.85
N THR A 134 -2.06 1.07 1.61
CA THR A 134 -1.11 -0.04 1.49
C THR A 134 -1.30 -0.81 0.18
N ILE A 135 -2.55 -1.15 -0.16
CA ILE A 135 -2.90 -1.81 -1.44
C ILE A 135 -2.41 -0.98 -2.61
N PHE A 136 -2.64 0.34 -2.57
CA PHE A 136 -2.18 1.25 -3.59
C PHE A 136 -0.65 1.19 -3.79
N ARG A 137 0.13 1.27 -2.71
CA ARG A 137 1.60 1.19 -2.77
C ARG A 137 2.09 -0.15 -3.34
N LEU A 138 1.46 -1.26 -2.94
CA LEU A 138 1.81 -2.59 -3.45
C LEU A 138 1.54 -2.73 -4.95
N MET A 139 0.45 -2.13 -5.45
CA MET A 139 0.17 -2.09 -6.88
C MET A 139 1.19 -1.25 -7.66
N ALA A 140 1.57 -0.09 -7.14
CA ALA A 140 2.58 0.75 -7.76
C ALA A 140 3.93 0.00 -7.86
N ALA A 141 4.32 -0.72 -6.81
CA ALA A 141 5.49 -1.57 -6.82
C ALA A 141 5.39 -2.69 -7.89
N LEU A 142 4.26 -3.40 -7.96
CA LEU A 142 4.05 -4.42 -8.99
C LEU A 142 4.04 -3.85 -10.42
N ALA A 143 3.56 -2.62 -10.61
CA ALA A 143 3.61 -1.95 -11.91
C ALA A 143 5.05 -1.71 -12.39
N GLU A 144 6.00 -1.55 -11.46
CA GLU A 144 7.41 -1.33 -11.76
C GLU A 144 8.15 -2.65 -12.00
N ILE A 145 8.00 -3.62 -11.08
CA ILE A 145 8.90 -4.78 -11.01
C ILE A 145 8.37 -6.06 -11.65
N HIS A 146 7.08 -6.17 -11.97
CA HIS A 146 6.51 -7.45 -12.43
C HIS A 146 7.11 -7.90 -13.79
N PRO A 147 7.56 -9.17 -13.95
CA PRO A 147 8.26 -9.62 -15.16
C PRO A 147 7.36 -9.62 -16.41
N ASP A 148 6.09 -9.97 -16.25
CA ASP A 148 5.09 -9.87 -17.32
C ASP A 148 4.72 -8.39 -17.58
N ARG A 149 5.02 -7.92 -18.79
CA ARG A 149 4.72 -6.57 -19.27
C ARG A 149 3.21 -6.28 -19.27
N VAL A 150 2.36 -7.23 -19.64
CA VAL A 150 0.91 -7.03 -19.69
C VAL A 150 0.36 -6.80 -18.28
N LYS A 151 0.86 -7.56 -17.29
CA LYS A 151 0.49 -7.36 -15.89
C LYS A 151 1.01 -6.01 -15.35
N ARG A 152 2.24 -5.59 -15.70
CA ARG A 152 2.74 -4.24 -15.34
C ARG A 152 1.86 -3.12 -15.89
N GLU A 153 1.53 -3.17 -17.18
CA GLU A 153 0.67 -2.17 -17.81
C GLU A 153 -0.72 -2.14 -17.13
N ARG A 154 -1.25 -3.31 -16.75
CA ARG A 154 -2.49 -3.41 -15.98
C ARG A 154 -2.37 -2.78 -14.59
N TYR A 155 -1.33 -3.12 -13.80
CA TYR A 155 -1.13 -2.51 -12.48
C TYR A 155 -0.91 -1.00 -12.57
N ASN A 156 -0.17 -0.53 -13.57
CA ASN A 156 0.05 0.89 -13.83
C ASN A 156 -1.27 1.61 -14.14
N ALA A 157 -2.08 1.07 -15.06
CA ALA A 157 -3.38 1.64 -15.41
C ALA A 157 -4.32 1.70 -14.19
N ARG A 158 -4.36 0.65 -13.36
CA ARG A 158 -5.19 0.62 -12.15
C ARG A 158 -4.69 1.57 -11.06
N THR A 159 -3.38 1.75 -10.93
CA THR A 159 -2.77 2.71 -10.01
C THR A 159 -3.21 4.14 -10.38
N LYS A 160 -3.13 4.50 -11.68
CA LYS A 160 -3.61 5.82 -12.15
C LYS A 160 -5.11 6.02 -11.95
N GLU A 161 -5.91 5.01 -12.30
CA GLU A 161 -7.36 5.05 -12.08
C GLU A 161 -7.69 5.23 -10.59
N PHE A 162 -6.91 4.62 -9.70
CA PHE A 162 -7.08 4.75 -8.26
C PHE A 162 -6.74 6.15 -7.74
N GLU A 163 -5.68 6.79 -8.24
CA GLU A 163 -5.29 8.16 -7.87
C GLU A 163 -6.34 9.19 -8.31
N GLU A 164 -6.88 9.02 -9.52
CA GLU A 164 -7.86 9.93 -10.11
C GLU A 164 -9.30 9.69 -9.60
N ALA A 165 -9.55 8.54 -8.98
CA ALA A 165 -10.87 8.14 -8.51
C ALA A 165 -11.31 8.89 -7.23
N SER A 166 -12.60 9.24 -7.18
CA SER A 166 -13.26 9.60 -5.92
C SER A 166 -13.31 8.42 -4.94
N ASP A 167 -13.55 8.67 -3.66
CA ASP A 167 -13.59 7.62 -2.63
C ASP A 167 -14.61 6.51 -2.92
N ALA A 168 -15.74 6.85 -3.54
CA ALA A 168 -16.74 5.86 -3.97
C ALA A 168 -16.28 5.05 -5.21
N GLN A 169 -15.44 5.63 -6.07
CA GLN A 169 -14.89 4.96 -7.23
C GLN A 169 -13.69 4.07 -6.88
N LYS A 170 -12.88 4.47 -5.89
CA LYS A 170 -11.74 3.68 -5.38
C LYS A 170 -12.17 2.27 -4.95
N GLU A 171 -13.36 2.12 -4.38
CA GLU A 171 -13.96 0.81 -4.07
C GLU A 171 -14.04 -0.10 -5.31
N ASN A 172 -14.56 0.44 -6.42
CA ASN A 172 -14.74 -0.35 -7.64
C ASN A 172 -13.40 -0.74 -8.26
N VAL A 173 -12.40 0.14 -8.16
CA VAL A 173 -11.05 -0.16 -8.60
C VAL A 173 -10.49 -1.34 -7.80
N LEU A 174 -10.60 -1.32 -6.46
CA LEU A 174 -10.15 -2.40 -5.57
C LEU A 174 -10.87 -3.73 -5.85
N LEU A 175 -12.17 -3.68 -6.10
CA LEU A 175 -12.96 -4.86 -6.48
C LEU A 175 -12.43 -5.50 -7.77
N ASP A 176 -12.14 -4.68 -8.79
CA ASP A 176 -11.64 -5.15 -10.07
C ASP A 176 -10.21 -5.69 -9.99
N ILE A 177 -9.36 -5.11 -9.12
CA ILE A 177 -8.03 -5.65 -8.81
C ILE A 177 -8.16 -7.03 -8.17
N GLY A 178 -9.04 -7.17 -7.18
CA GLY A 178 -9.36 -8.45 -6.54
C GLY A 178 -9.74 -9.51 -7.58
N LYS A 179 -10.69 -9.20 -8.47
CA LYS A 179 -11.10 -10.11 -9.55
C LYS A 179 -9.94 -10.49 -10.46
N GLY A 180 -9.07 -9.53 -10.80
CA GLY A 180 -7.88 -9.77 -11.60
C GLY A 180 -6.89 -10.75 -10.97
N LEU A 181 -6.88 -10.84 -9.63
CA LEU A 181 -6.11 -11.81 -8.85
C LEU A 181 -6.88 -13.11 -8.58
N GLY A 182 -8.11 -13.27 -9.08
CA GLY A 182 -8.96 -14.42 -8.79
C GLY A 182 -9.59 -14.39 -7.40
N MET A 183 -9.64 -13.22 -6.77
CA MET A 183 -10.33 -13.00 -5.49
C MET A 183 -11.67 -12.33 -5.72
N ILE A 184 -12.69 -12.76 -4.98
CA ILE A 184 -13.93 -12.00 -4.85
C ILE A 184 -13.69 -11.08 -3.66
N VAL A 185 -13.47 -9.80 -3.92
CA VAL A 185 -13.42 -8.78 -2.87
C VAL A 185 -14.83 -8.24 -2.72
N VAL A 186 -15.30 -8.04 -1.49
CA VAL A 186 -16.55 -7.31 -1.19
C VAL A 186 -16.17 -5.99 -0.53
N SER A 187 -16.84 -4.90 -0.91
CA SER A 187 -16.56 -3.59 -0.29
C SER A 187 -17.08 -3.57 1.15
N PRO A 188 -16.25 -3.20 2.15
CA PRO A 188 -16.69 -3.12 3.54
C PRO A 188 -17.81 -2.08 3.76
N PHE A 189 -17.92 -1.07 2.89
CA PHE A 189 -18.98 -0.05 2.94
C PHE A 189 -20.31 -0.49 2.29
N LEU A 190 -20.31 -1.54 1.44
CA LEU A 190 -21.55 -2.12 0.93
C LEU A 190 -22.32 -2.86 2.03
N LEU A 191 -21.63 -3.35 3.05
CA LEU A 191 -22.23 -4.08 4.18
C LEU A 191 -22.86 -3.15 5.24
N THR A 192 -22.44 -1.88 5.31
CA THR A 192 -22.89 -0.93 6.35
C THR A 192 -24.05 -0.02 5.93
N GLY A 193 -24.49 -0.08 4.66
CA GLY A 193 -25.73 0.56 4.19
C GLY A 193 -25.61 2.08 3.99
N GLY A 194 -25.51 2.55 2.74
CA GLY A 194 -25.74 3.98 2.48
C GLY A 194 -25.28 4.62 1.17
N VAL A 195 -24.49 3.97 0.31
CA VAL A 195 -24.01 4.63 -0.93
C VAL A 195 -24.49 3.89 -2.18
N LEU A 196 -25.81 3.88 -2.39
CA LEU A 196 -26.46 3.45 -3.64
C LEU A 196 -26.78 4.65 -4.54
N TYR A 197 -25.78 5.50 -4.89
CA TYR A 197 -26.06 6.64 -5.77
C TYR A 197 -25.12 6.83 -6.99
N GLY A 198 -24.19 5.91 -7.26
CA GLY A 198 -23.21 6.13 -8.36
C GLY A 198 -23.03 5.01 -9.38
N VAL A 199 -23.50 3.78 -9.12
CA VAL A 199 -23.07 2.61 -9.90
C VAL A 199 -23.75 2.50 -11.27
N GLY A 200 -24.89 3.17 -11.48
CA GLY A 200 -25.69 3.02 -12.71
C GLY A 200 -25.14 3.71 -13.97
N LEU A 201 -24.20 4.66 -13.85
CA LEU A 201 -23.81 5.53 -14.98
C LEU A 201 -22.47 5.16 -15.64
N PHE A 202 -21.56 4.46 -14.96
CA PHE A 202 -20.22 4.19 -15.52
C PHE A 202 -20.10 2.87 -16.30
N LEU A 203 -20.98 1.89 -16.04
CA LEU A 203 -21.01 0.62 -16.81
C LEU A 203 -21.35 0.83 -18.30
N ARG A 204 -21.89 2.00 -18.69
CA ARG A 204 -22.09 2.37 -20.10
C ARG A 204 -20.85 3.00 -20.76
N GLY A 205 -19.87 3.49 -19.98
CA GLY A 205 -18.71 4.22 -20.50
C GLY A 205 -17.54 3.31 -20.91
N LEU A 206 -17.27 2.23 -20.18
CA LEU A 206 -16.14 1.34 -20.45
C LEU A 206 -16.44 0.23 -21.47
N GLY A 207 -17.72 -0.02 -21.78
CA GLY A 207 -18.11 -1.02 -22.79
C GLY A 207 -17.78 -0.62 -24.24
N ASN A 208 -17.72 0.68 -24.56
CA ASN A 208 -17.51 1.15 -25.93
C ASN A 208 -16.03 1.35 -26.31
N ALA A 209 -15.11 1.38 -25.35
CA ALA A 209 -13.68 1.55 -25.63
C ALA A 209 -12.99 0.23 -26.02
N PHE A 210 -13.58 -0.93 -25.72
CA PHE A 210 -13.03 -2.25 -26.05
C PHE A 210 -13.75 -3.01 -27.18
N THR A 211 -14.83 -2.46 -27.76
CA THR A 211 -15.52 -3.05 -28.93
C THR A 211 -15.40 -2.20 -30.19
N GLY A 212 -14.23 -1.59 -30.40
CA GLY A 212 -13.87 -0.87 -31.62
C GLY A 212 -13.05 -1.72 -32.60
N GLY A 213 -13.71 -2.65 -33.31
CA GLY A 213 -13.26 -3.12 -34.62
C GLY A 213 -12.51 -4.47 -34.69
N ALA A 214 -13.24 -5.55 -35.00
CA ALA A 214 -12.83 -6.64 -35.91
C ALA A 214 -13.85 -7.80 -35.96
N LEU A 215 -15.11 -7.54 -36.34
CA LEU A 215 -16.02 -8.53 -36.95
C LEU A 215 -16.93 -7.72 -37.89
N GLY A 216 -16.56 -7.42 -39.14
CA GLY A 216 -16.01 -8.39 -40.09
C GLY A 216 -17.11 -9.23 -40.74
N ARG A 217 -18.13 -8.56 -41.30
CA ARG A 217 -18.59 -8.83 -42.68
C ARG A 217 -18.91 -10.31 -42.99
N PHE A 218 -20.08 -10.82 -42.60
CA PHE A 218 -20.68 -12.02 -43.22
C PHE A 218 -22.19 -12.17 -42.95
N VAL A 219 -23.03 -11.37 -43.61
CA VAL A 219 -24.42 -11.74 -43.99
C VAL A 219 -24.72 -10.96 -45.29
N ALA A 220 -24.31 -11.47 -46.45
CA ALA A 220 -25.05 -12.39 -47.31
C ALA A 220 -26.37 -11.82 -47.84
N ARG A 221 -26.33 -11.49 -49.15
CA ARG A 221 -27.45 -11.22 -50.05
C ARG A 221 -28.66 -12.14 -49.78
N LYS A 222 -29.86 -11.55 -49.78
CA LYS A 222 -30.91 -11.90 -50.73
C LYS A 222 -31.89 -10.75 -50.89
#